data_AF-A0A6I9WPP3-F1
#
_entry.id   AF-A0A6I9WPP3-F1
#
_cell.length_a   1.000
_cell.length_b   1.000
_cell.length_c   1.000
_cell.angle_alpha   90.00
_cell.angle_beta   90.00
_cell.angle_gamma   90.00
#
_symmetry.space_group_name_H-M   'P 1'
#
loop_
_entity.id
_entity.type
_entity.pdbx_description
1 polymer ?
#
loop_
_entity_poly.entity_id
_entity_poly.type
_entity_poly.pdbx_seq_one_letter_code
_entity_poly.pdbx_strand_id
1 'polypeptide(L)'
;MRLTLSTLPQLAVLAKILCLLMVVMCGAVPAMVRSVSLYSTCSSGNVTVIGRSVKAIGRDDHNAPYQKLATQSEDFSRKLYIYAEKSQRYLCFNKRWRLVALLKKQKGAMCQFYEVYNGSYLRYRSVANASRYLGFNKFGNPVKNFHRKQECFNFIKYNPHADINHHNNLVNAEGMGGMEPREPYVFLRKPSPVMRATKNSLLQADSAREHVHTSTHRHRHSNRWKMRQDGTDSGPRRRHESRLVEASKY
;
A
#
# COMPACT_ATOMS: atom_id res chain seq x y z
N MET A 1 -54.29 -11.83 -36.41
CA MET A 1 -54.13 -11.35 -35.02
C MET A 1 -53.92 -9.84 -35.08
N ARG A 2 -55.01 -9.06 -34.93
CA ARG A 2 -55.00 -7.60 -35.06
C ARG A 2 -54.51 -7.01 -33.74
N LEU A 3 -53.28 -6.50 -33.70
CA LEU A 3 -52.83 -5.65 -32.60
C LEU A 3 -53.62 -4.34 -32.69
N THR A 4 -54.52 -4.14 -31.75
CA THR A 4 -55.32 -2.92 -31.63
C THR A 4 -54.40 -1.73 -31.38
N LEU A 5 -54.58 -0.67 -32.19
CA LEU A 5 -53.81 0.58 -32.20
C LEU A 5 -53.81 1.35 -30.86
N SER A 6 -54.55 0.88 -29.86
CA SER A 6 -54.70 1.48 -28.53
C SER A 6 -53.57 1.14 -27.55
N THR A 7 -52.70 0.19 -27.87
CA THR A 7 -51.61 -0.28 -26.98
C THR A 7 -50.25 0.40 -27.24
N LEU A 8 -50.08 1.01 -28.42
CA LEU A 8 -48.89 1.80 -28.81
C LEU A 8 -48.55 2.96 -27.85
N PRO A 9 -49.52 3.79 -27.40
CA PRO A 9 -49.19 4.86 -26.45
C PRO A 9 -48.77 4.31 -25.09
N GLN A 10 -49.33 3.18 -24.66
CA GLN A 10 -49.03 2.57 -23.37
C GLN A 10 -47.61 1.97 -23.36
N LEU A 11 -47.20 1.29 -24.44
CA LEU A 11 -45.84 0.78 -24.64
C LEU A 11 -44.80 1.91 -24.72
N ALA A 12 -45.10 3.01 -25.41
CA ALA A 12 -44.21 4.17 -25.52
C ALA A 12 -44.04 4.89 -24.17
N VAL A 13 -45.10 4.99 -23.38
CA VAL A 13 -45.04 5.54 -22.02
C VAL A 13 -44.22 4.62 -21.10
N LEU A 14 -44.43 3.31 -21.18
CA LEU A 14 -43.66 2.33 -20.40
C LEU A 14 -42.17 2.35 -20.76
N ALA A 15 -41.84 2.42 -22.04
CA ALA A 15 -40.46 2.55 -22.51
C ALA A 15 -39.80 3.84 -22.01
N LYS A 16 -40.51 4.99 -22.06
CA LYS A 16 -40.02 6.25 -21.50
C LYS A 16 -39.79 6.18 -20.00
N ILE A 17 -40.72 5.57 -19.24
CA ILE A 17 -40.57 5.37 -17.79
C ILE A 17 -39.38 4.46 -17.50
N LEU A 18 -39.23 3.35 -18.22
CA LEU A 18 -38.08 2.45 -18.06
C LEU A 18 -36.76 3.16 -18.38
N CYS A 19 -36.70 3.97 -19.44
CA CYS A 19 -35.52 4.77 -19.77
C CYS A 19 -35.20 5.79 -18.67
N LEU A 20 -36.21 6.49 -18.13
CA LEU A 20 -36.02 7.43 -17.02
C LEU A 20 -35.55 6.72 -15.75
N LEU A 21 -36.14 5.57 -15.41
CA LEU A 21 -35.71 4.74 -14.30
C LEU A 21 -34.28 4.25 -14.52
N MET A 22 -33.91 3.83 -15.73
CA MET A 22 -32.54 3.40 -16.04
C MET A 22 -31.54 4.55 -15.87
N VAL A 23 -31.87 5.77 -16.32
CA VAL A 23 -31.03 6.96 -16.12
C VAL A 23 -30.89 7.31 -14.64
N VAL A 24 -31.98 7.24 -13.87
CA VAL A 24 -31.97 7.49 -12.42
C VAL A 24 -31.16 6.42 -11.68
N MET A 25 -31.32 5.15 -12.03
CA MET A 25 -30.58 4.04 -11.41
C MET A 25 -29.11 4.06 -11.79
N CYS A 26 -28.76 4.33 -13.05
CA CYS A 26 -27.37 4.52 -13.49
C CYS A 26 -26.71 5.74 -12.83
N GLY A 27 -27.48 6.81 -12.56
CA GLY A 27 -27.00 7.97 -11.79
C GLY A 27 -26.92 7.73 -10.28
N ALA A 28 -27.66 6.75 -9.75
CA ALA A 28 -27.69 6.38 -8.33
C ALA A 28 -26.74 5.25 -7.96
N VAL A 29 -26.05 4.60 -8.92
CA VAL A 29 -24.95 3.67 -8.60
C VAL A 29 -23.85 4.49 -7.94
N PRO A 30 -23.58 4.31 -6.64
CA PRO A 30 -22.40 4.93 -6.03
C PRO A 30 -21.22 4.43 -6.85
N ALA A 31 -20.44 5.35 -7.44
CA ALA A 31 -19.24 5.02 -8.20
C ALA A 31 -18.50 3.91 -7.44
N MET A 32 -18.52 2.69 -7.99
CA MET A 32 -18.27 1.45 -7.26
C MET A 32 -17.08 1.63 -6.31
N VAL A 33 -17.35 1.75 -5.01
CA VAL A 33 -16.32 2.08 -4.02
C VAL A 33 -15.49 0.83 -3.81
N ARG A 34 -14.48 0.65 -4.66
CA ARG A 34 -13.53 -0.44 -4.55
C ARG A 34 -12.49 -0.10 -3.48
N SER A 35 -12.27 -1.06 -2.59
CA SER A 35 -11.20 -1.01 -1.63
C SER A 35 -9.85 -1.01 -2.34
N VAL A 36 -8.95 -0.15 -1.89
CA VAL A 36 -7.60 0.03 -2.43
C VAL A 36 -6.59 0.13 -1.29
N SER A 37 -5.34 -0.15 -1.61
CA SER A 37 -4.19 0.21 -0.78
C SER A 37 -3.31 1.19 -1.55
N LEU A 38 -2.71 2.12 -0.81
CA LEU A 38 -1.79 3.11 -1.33
C LEU A 38 -0.39 2.80 -0.84
N TYR A 39 0.47 2.33 -1.73
CA TYR A 39 1.87 2.07 -1.46
C TYR A 39 2.70 3.33 -1.68
N SER A 40 3.40 3.79 -0.65
CA SER A 40 4.33 4.91 -0.71
C SER A 40 5.68 4.41 -1.22
N THR A 41 6.11 4.93 -2.37
CA THR A 41 7.38 4.56 -3.00
C THR A 41 8.59 4.91 -2.14
N CYS A 42 8.55 6.03 -1.42
CA CYS A 42 9.67 6.52 -0.61
C CYS A 42 9.84 5.76 0.70
N SER A 43 8.76 5.30 1.34
CA SER A 43 8.81 4.51 2.58
C SER A 43 8.77 3.00 2.35
N SER A 44 8.55 2.57 1.11
CA SER A 44 8.33 1.18 0.74
C SER A 44 7.23 0.49 1.56
N GLY A 45 6.16 1.22 1.89
CA GLY A 45 5.11 0.75 2.79
C GLY A 45 3.74 1.31 2.44
N ASN A 46 2.69 0.68 2.98
CA ASN A 46 1.30 1.05 2.73
C ASN A 46 0.79 2.06 3.72
N VAL A 47 -0.01 3.00 3.22
CA VAL A 47 -0.73 3.96 4.05
C VAL A 47 -1.61 3.23 5.06
N THR A 48 -1.28 3.40 6.34
CA THR A 48 -1.88 2.76 7.49
C THR A 48 -2.50 3.84 8.36
N VAL A 49 -3.78 3.70 8.68
CA VAL A 49 -4.54 4.68 9.47
C VAL A 49 -5.02 4.04 10.75
N ILE A 50 -4.44 4.43 11.89
CA ILE A 50 -4.83 3.95 13.22
C ILE A 50 -5.24 5.15 14.07
N GLY A 51 -6.52 5.21 14.44
CA GLY A 51 -7.08 6.37 15.13
C GLY A 51 -6.87 7.64 14.29
N ARG A 52 -6.24 8.66 14.87
CA ARG A 52 -5.93 9.93 14.17
C ARG A 52 -4.60 9.89 13.41
N SER A 53 -3.77 8.88 13.65
CA SER A 53 -2.42 8.75 13.10
C SER A 53 -2.46 8.16 11.69
N VAL A 54 -1.63 8.72 10.81
CA VAL A 54 -1.44 8.24 9.43
C VAL A 54 0.05 8.02 9.22
N LYS A 55 0.42 6.80 8.85
CA LYS A 55 1.80 6.39 8.53
C LYS A 55 1.81 5.59 7.23
N ALA A 56 2.99 5.33 6.67
CA ALA A 56 3.17 4.40 5.56
C ALA A 56 4.21 3.34 5.92
N ILE A 57 3.75 2.14 6.31
CA ILE A 57 4.57 1.08 6.89
C ILE A 57 4.35 -0.25 6.17
N GLY A 58 5.29 -1.19 6.30
CA GLY A 58 5.15 -2.54 5.75
C GLY A 58 3.88 -3.22 6.25
N ARG A 59 3.31 -4.11 5.42
CA ARG A 59 2.10 -4.86 5.77
C ARG A 59 2.45 -6.03 6.68
N ASP A 60 1.68 -6.20 7.75
CA ASP A 60 1.68 -7.36 8.64
C ASP A 60 0.22 -7.71 9.01
N ASP A 61 0.01 -8.84 9.70
CA ASP A 61 -1.34 -9.31 10.05
C ASP A 61 -2.11 -8.34 10.97
N HIS A 62 -1.39 -7.57 11.79
CA HIS A 62 -1.99 -6.65 12.75
C HIS A 62 -2.45 -5.34 12.08
N ASN A 63 -1.66 -4.85 11.14
CA ASN A 63 -1.88 -3.57 10.48
C ASN A 63 -2.63 -3.70 9.15
N ALA A 64 -2.71 -4.91 8.59
CA ALA A 64 -3.36 -5.23 7.33
C ALA A 64 -4.79 -4.64 7.19
N PRO A 65 -5.67 -4.71 8.20
CA PRO A 65 -7.01 -4.12 8.12
C PRO A 65 -7.00 -2.59 8.05
N TYR A 66 -5.98 -1.94 8.65
CA TYR A 66 -5.85 -0.48 8.70
C TYR A 66 -5.21 0.13 7.45
N GLN A 67 -4.81 -0.71 6.50
CA GLN A 67 -4.27 -0.33 5.18
C GLN A 67 -5.31 -0.36 4.06
N LYS A 68 -6.55 -0.70 4.40
CA LYS A 68 -7.68 -0.75 3.48
C LYS A 68 -8.34 0.63 3.38
N LEU A 69 -8.23 1.24 2.21
CA LEU A 69 -8.72 2.57 1.90
C LEU A 69 -9.78 2.51 0.80
N ALA A 70 -10.57 3.57 0.67
CA ALA A 70 -11.55 3.75 -0.37
C ALA A 70 -11.45 5.18 -0.92
N THR A 71 -11.49 5.35 -2.24
CA THR A 71 -11.60 6.67 -2.86
C THR A 71 -13.07 6.98 -3.10
N GLN A 72 -13.55 8.10 -2.56
CA GLN A 72 -14.94 8.53 -2.65
C GLN A 72 -15.02 9.88 -3.35
N SER A 73 -15.87 10.01 -4.36
CA SER A 73 -16.18 11.29 -5.01
C SER A 73 -17.63 11.66 -4.72
N GLU A 74 -17.90 12.93 -4.47
CA GLU A 74 -19.29 13.43 -4.26
C GLU A 74 -19.93 13.88 -5.58
N ASP A 75 -19.11 14.22 -6.56
CA ASP A 75 -19.53 14.75 -7.85
C ASP A 75 -18.50 14.41 -8.94
N PHE A 76 -18.71 14.96 -10.14
CA PHE A 76 -17.80 14.83 -11.28
C PHE A 76 -16.65 15.84 -11.27
N SER A 77 -16.42 16.58 -10.18
CA SER A 77 -15.36 17.61 -10.12
C SER A 77 -13.94 17.05 -10.03
N ARG A 78 -13.79 15.72 -10.12
CA ARG A 78 -12.53 14.96 -9.95
C ARG A 78 -11.89 15.12 -8.57
N LYS A 79 -12.57 15.78 -7.64
CA LYS A 79 -12.21 15.83 -6.23
C LYS A 79 -12.60 14.51 -5.59
N LEU A 80 -11.70 13.98 -4.78
CA LEU A 80 -11.95 12.76 -4.04
C LEU A 80 -11.56 12.92 -2.57
N TYR A 81 -12.17 12.07 -1.76
CA TYR A 81 -11.79 11.80 -0.38
C TYR A 81 -11.12 10.44 -0.33
N ILE A 82 -10.12 10.31 0.54
CA ILE A 82 -9.48 9.02 0.85
C ILE A 82 -9.99 8.59 2.22
N TYR A 83 -10.81 7.56 2.23
CA TYR A 83 -11.47 7.02 3.41
C TYR A 83 -10.78 5.75 3.88
N ALA A 84 -10.32 5.71 5.12
CA ALA A 84 -9.82 4.52 5.77
C ALA A 84 -10.98 3.70 6.32
N GLU A 85 -11.19 2.51 5.78
CA GLU A 85 -12.38 1.72 6.06
C GLU A 85 -12.42 1.26 7.52
N LYS A 86 -11.34 0.63 8.01
CA LYS A 86 -11.28 0.10 9.38
C LYS A 86 -11.38 1.18 10.45
N SER A 87 -10.69 2.30 10.24
CA SER A 87 -10.68 3.42 11.20
C SER A 87 -11.86 4.38 11.04
N GLN A 88 -12.68 4.20 10.01
CA GLN A 88 -13.82 5.06 9.65
C GLN A 88 -13.48 6.56 9.60
N ARG A 89 -12.35 6.88 8.96
CA ARG A 89 -11.80 8.25 8.95
C ARG A 89 -11.30 8.64 7.57
N TYR A 90 -11.37 9.93 7.29
CA TYR A 90 -10.84 10.54 6.10
C TYR A 90 -9.43 11.05 6.34
N LEU A 91 -8.53 10.83 5.37
CA LEU A 91 -7.24 11.52 5.37
C LEU A 91 -7.48 13.00 5.11
N CYS A 92 -6.85 13.85 5.92
CA CYS A 92 -6.99 15.29 5.82
C CYS A 92 -5.69 15.97 6.20
N PHE A 93 -5.47 17.17 5.67
CA PHE A 93 -4.57 18.12 6.31
C PHE A 93 -5.31 18.84 7.45
N ASN A 94 -4.64 19.08 8.57
CA ASN A 94 -5.16 20.01 9.57
C ASN A 94 -4.79 21.46 9.21
N LYS A 95 -5.26 22.44 10.00
CA LYS A 95 -4.93 23.87 9.81
C LYS A 95 -3.42 24.18 9.84
N ARG A 96 -2.61 23.31 10.46
CA ARG A 96 -1.14 23.40 10.51
C ARG A 96 -0.47 22.57 9.42
N TRP A 97 -1.21 22.16 8.38
CA TRP A 97 -0.75 21.32 7.28
C TRP A 97 -0.10 19.99 7.68
N ARG A 98 -0.51 19.43 8.82
CA ARG A 98 -0.13 18.06 9.23
C ARG A 98 -1.17 17.07 8.73
N LEU A 99 -0.72 15.95 8.17
CA LEU A 99 -1.59 14.85 7.78
C LEU A 99 -2.18 14.18 9.03
N VAL A 100 -3.50 14.05 9.06
CA VAL A 100 -4.28 13.46 10.15
C VAL A 100 -5.47 12.69 9.57
N ALA A 101 -6.05 11.81 10.39
CA ALA A 101 -7.29 11.11 10.05
C ALA A 101 -8.49 11.65 10.85
N LEU A 102 -9.48 12.21 10.16
CA LEU A 102 -10.65 12.86 10.76
C LEU A 102 -11.93 12.04 10.57
N LEU A 103 -12.85 12.13 11.53
CA LEU A 103 -14.17 11.48 11.42
C LEU A 103 -15.03 12.16 10.35
N LYS A 104 -16.04 11.46 9.82
CA LYS A 104 -16.98 11.99 8.82
C LYS A 104 -17.56 13.37 9.18
N LYS A 105 -17.95 13.57 10.44
CA LYS A 105 -18.49 14.86 10.95
C LYS A 105 -17.49 16.03 10.92
N GLN A 106 -16.20 15.73 10.75
CA GLN A 106 -15.11 16.71 10.71
C GLN A 106 -14.52 16.86 9.30
N LYS A 107 -15.08 16.17 8.30
CA LYS A 107 -14.58 16.24 6.91
C LYS A 107 -14.92 17.62 6.31
N GLY A 108 -14.08 18.08 5.40
CA GLY A 108 -14.27 19.33 4.67
C GLY A 108 -13.23 19.47 3.55
N ALA A 109 -13.04 20.69 3.04
CA ALA A 109 -12.13 20.96 1.93
C ALA A 109 -10.67 20.48 2.16
N MET A 110 -10.21 20.48 3.42
CA MET A 110 -8.87 19.99 3.78
C MET A 110 -8.69 18.47 3.68
N CYS A 111 -9.78 17.73 3.46
CA CYS A 111 -9.83 16.28 3.27
C CYS A 111 -10.01 15.89 1.79
N GLN A 112 -10.05 16.87 0.89
CA GLN A 112 -10.26 16.66 -0.53
C GLN A 112 -8.93 16.73 -1.27
N PHE A 113 -8.77 15.82 -2.24
CA PHE A 113 -7.58 15.71 -3.07
C PHE A 113 -7.94 15.55 -4.54
N TYR A 114 -7.02 15.96 -5.41
CA TYR A 114 -6.97 15.51 -6.79
C TYR A 114 -5.96 14.36 -6.90
N GLU A 115 -6.38 13.25 -7.51
CA GLU A 115 -5.48 12.19 -7.94
C GLU A 115 -4.86 12.63 -9.28
N VAL A 116 -3.54 12.79 -9.31
CA VAL A 116 -2.79 13.25 -10.50
C VAL A 116 -1.65 12.30 -10.79
N TYR A 117 -1.35 12.11 -12.07
CA TYR A 117 -0.21 11.31 -12.49
C TYR A 117 1.09 12.13 -12.47
N ASN A 118 2.17 11.48 -12.09
CA ASN A 118 3.54 11.97 -12.20
C ASN A 118 4.40 10.83 -12.76
N GLY A 119 4.52 10.79 -14.09
CA GLY A 119 5.04 9.62 -14.79
C GLY A 119 4.15 8.40 -14.54
N SER A 120 4.75 7.29 -14.12
CA SER A 120 4.05 6.04 -13.79
C SER A 120 3.42 6.01 -12.38
N TYR A 121 3.57 7.09 -11.59
CA TYR A 121 3.11 7.14 -10.21
C TYR A 121 1.91 8.07 -10.02
N LEU A 122 1.14 7.80 -8.98
CA LEU A 122 0.08 8.68 -8.51
C LEU A 122 0.59 9.67 -7.47
N ARG A 123 0.03 10.87 -7.47
CA ARG A 123 0.16 11.85 -6.40
C ARG A 123 -1.22 12.34 -5.99
N TYR A 124 -1.38 12.69 -4.73
CA TYR A 124 -2.62 13.26 -4.19
C TYR A 124 -2.40 14.71 -3.79
N ARG A 125 -2.83 15.62 -4.67
CA ARG A 125 -2.71 17.08 -4.47
C ARG A 125 -3.88 17.59 -3.66
N SER A 126 -3.64 18.41 -2.63
CA SER A 126 -4.71 19.02 -1.85
C SER A 126 -5.55 19.98 -2.71
N VAL A 127 -6.88 19.90 -2.57
CA VAL A 127 -7.79 20.88 -3.19
C VAL A 127 -7.62 22.26 -2.53
N ALA A 128 -7.34 22.31 -1.22
CA ALA A 128 -7.20 23.56 -0.48
C ALA A 128 -5.89 24.30 -0.75
N ASN A 129 -4.85 23.61 -1.25
CA ASN A 129 -3.59 24.25 -1.63
C ASN A 129 -2.85 23.40 -2.68
N ALA A 130 -2.67 23.95 -3.88
CA ALA A 130 -2.06 23.26 -5.01
C ALA A 130 -0.58 22.87 -4.81
N SER A 131 0.13 23.52 -3.88
CA SER A 131 1.52 23.18 -3.53
C SER A 131 1.65 22.02 -2.53
N ARG A 132 0.53 21.55 -1.97
CA ARG A 132 0.53 20.53 -0.90
C ARG A 132 0.09 19.19 -1.45
N TYR A 133 0.91 18.17 -1.19
CA TYR A 133 0.67 16.79 -1.61
C TYR A 133 0.73 15.85 -0.41
N LEU A 134 -0.06 14.77 -0.43
CA LEU A 134 0.16 13.66 0.49
C LEU A 134 1.54 13.05 0.22
N GLY A 135 2.25 12.69 1.29
CA GLY A 135 3.57 12.09 1.16
C GLY A 135 4.11 11.59 2.49
N PHE A 136 5.01 10.61 2.40
CA PHE A 136 5.65 9.97 3.54
C PHE A 136 7.15 9.92 3.31
N ASN A 137 7.93 10.20 4.34
CA ASN A 137 9.38 10.06 4.26
C ASN A 137 9.79 8.59 4.29
N LYS A 138 11.10 8.32 4.12
CA LYS A 138 11.67 6.97 4.14
C LYS A 138 11.37 6.12 5.39
N PHE A 139 10.95 6.75 6.49
CA PHE A 139 10.60 6.08 7.74
C PHE A 139 9.08 5.89 7.91
N GLY A 140 8.30 6.18 6.87
CA GLY A 140 6.84 6.06 6.90
C GLY A 140 6.11 7.17 7.63
N ASN A 141 6.79 8.27 7.99
CA ASN A 141 6.17 9.40 8.67
C ASN A 141 5.71 10.47 7.67
N PRO A 142 4.57 11.15 7.90
CA PRO A 142 4.11 12.20 7.00
C PRO A 142 5.14 13.30 6.77
N VAL A 143 5.30 13.70 5.50
CA VAL A 143 6.24 14.76 5.13
C VAL A 143 5.70 16.13 5.59
N LYS A 144 6.58 16.92 6.22
CA LYS A 144 6.29 18.30 6.64
C LYS A 144 6.84 19.35 5.67
N ASN A 145 7.93 19.02 4.96
CA ASN A 145 8.69 19.96 4.13
C ASN A 145 8.71 19.48 2.67
N PHE A 146 8.26 20.32 1.74
CA PHE A 146 7.95 19.93 0.35
C PHE A 146 9.15 20.03 -0.59
N HIS A 147 10.16 20.81 -0.23
CA HIS A 147 11.15 21.31 -1.18
C HIS A 147 12.32 20.37 -1.49
N ARG A 148 12.46 19.21 -0.82
CA ARG A 148 13.67 18.37 -0.97
C ARG A 148 13.45 16.91 -1.35
N LYS A 149 12.21 16.42 -1.48
CA LYS A 149 11.93 14.98 -1.70
C LYS A 149 10.69 14.73 -2.55
N GLN A 150 10.79 14.99 -3.85
CA GLN A 150 9.67 14.90 -4.79
C GLN A 150 9.13 13.47 -4.93
N GLU A 151 10.00 12.48 -4.85
CA GLU A 151 9.70 11.05 -4.86
C GLU A 151 8.84 10.63 -3.66
N CYS A 152 8.94 11.33 -2.52
CA CYS A 152 8.18 11.01 -1.31
C CYS A 152 6.69 11.40 -1.37
N PHE A 153 6.24 11.94 -2.51
CA PHE A 153 4.83 12.19 -2.82
C PHE A 153 4.24 11.16 -3.80
N ASN A 154 5.06 10.21 -4.30
CA ASN A 154 4.64 9.21 -5.28
C ASN A 154 4.05 7.96 -4.62
N PHE A 155 2.92 7.52 -5.16
CA PHE A 155 2.19 6.34 -4.73
C PHE A 155 1.91 5.37 -5.87
N ILE A 156 1.70 4.10 -5.50
CA ILE A 156 1.08 3.08 -6.33
C ILE A 156 -0.24 2.70 -5.66
N LYS A 157 -1.33 2.65 -6.44
CA LYS A 157 -2.66 2.24 -6.00
C LYS A 157 -2.94 0.85 -6.52
N TYR A 158 -3.34 -0.06 -5.64
CA TYR A 158 -3.64 -1.44 -6.01
C TYR A 158 -4.78 -2.00 -5.16
N ASN A 159 -5.39 -3.09 -5.62
CA ASN A 159 -6.44 -3.78 -4.87
C ASN A 159 -5.81 -4.65 -3.77
N PRO A 160 -6.10 -4.41 -2.47
CA PRO A 160 -5.54 -5.19 -1.37
C PRO A 160 -5.99 -6.65 -1.35
N HIS A 161 -7.06 -6.99 -2.08
CA HIS A 161 -7.61 -8.33 -2.21
C HIS A 161 -7.27 -8.98 -3.56
N ALA A 162 -6.40 -8.36 -4.37
CA ALA A 162 -5.91 -9.02 -5.57
C ALA A 162 -5.00 -10.18 -5.16
N ASP A 163 -5.55 -11.38 -5.20
CA ASP A 163 -4.80 -12.62 -5.11
C ASP A 163 -4.63 -13.19 -6.53
N ILE A 164 -3.40 -13.13 -7.03
CA ILE A 164 -3.04 -13.62 -8.36
C ILE A 164 -3.30 -15.12 -8.45
N ASN A 165 -3.08 -15.88 -7.39
CA ASN A 165 -3.30 -17.33 -7.41
C ASN A 165 -4.79 -17.63 -7.50
N HIS A 166 -5.61 -16.93 -6.71
CA HIS A 166 -7.06 -17.04 -6.82
C HIS A 166 -7.58 -16.64 -8.21
N HIS A 167 -7.08 -15.54 -8.77
CA HIS A 167 -7.43 -15.12 -10.12
C HIS A 167 -7.06 -16.17 -11.17
N ASN A 168 -5.83 -16.69 -11.12
CA ASN A 168 -5.37 -17.74 -12.02
C ASN A 168 -6.21 -19.01 -11.90
N ASN A 169 -6.58 -19.40 -10.67
CA ASN A 169 -7.43 -20.57 -10.44
C ASN A 169 -8.82 -20.39 -11.08
N LEU A 170 -9.43 -19.21 -10.99
CA LEU A 170 -10.72 -18.93 -11.64
C LEU A 170 -10.61 -18.95 -13.17
N VAL A 171 -9.59 -18.30 -13.74
CA VAL A 171 -9.37 -18.27 -15.19
C VAL A 171 -9.11 -19.68 -15.73
N ASN A 172 -8.37 -20.50 -14.99
CA ASN A 172 -8.13 -21.89 -15.34
C ASN A 172 -9.37 -22.78 -15.15
N ALA A 173 -10.30 -22.41 -14.25
CA ALA A 173 -11.53 -23.16 -14.01
C ALA A 173 -12.62 -22.83 -15.06
N GLU A 174 -12.67 -21.61 -15.58
CA GLU A 174 -13.65 -21.17 -16.59
C GLU A 174 -13.15 -21.36 -18.04
N GLY A 175 -11.87 -21.64 -18.23
CA GLY A 175 -11.27 -21.94 -19.54
C GLY A 175 -11.21 -23.44 -19.83
N MET A 176 -12.21 -23.95 -20.56
CA MET A 176 -12.15 -25.12 -21.44
C MET A 176 -11.52 -26.40 -20.88
N GLY A 177 -12.33 -27.43 -20.66
CA GLY A 177 -11.84 -28.80 -20.51
C GLY A 177 -10.88 -29.17 -21.65
N GLY A 178 -9.68 -29.64 -21.30
CA GLY A 178 -8.78 -30.25 -22.29
C GLY A 178 -7.30 -29.88 -22.23
N MET A 179 -6.76 -29.37 -21.13
CA MET A 179 -5.31 -29.48 -20.93
C MET A 179 -5.01 -29.99 -19.53
N GLU A 180 -4.48 -31.20 -19.48
CA GLU A 180 -3.94 -31.84 -18.29
C GLU A 180 -3.01 -30.87 -17.53
N PRO A 181 -2.95 -30.96 -16.19
CA PRO A 181 -1.93 -30.26 -15.43
C PRO A 181 -0.57 -30.68 -15.98
N ARG A 182 0.19 -29.74 -16.56
CA ARG A 182 1.62 -29.98 -16.76
C ARG A 182 2.22 -30.17 -15.38
N GLU A 183 2.71 -31.37 -15.12
CA GLU A 183 3.52 -31.65 -13.94
C GLU A 183 4.58 -30.57 -13.77
N PRO A 184 4.94 -30.20 -12.53
CA PRO A 184 6.10 -29.35 -12.31
C PRO A 184 7.29 -29.97 -13.04
N TYR A 185 7.88 -29.22 -13.96
CA TYR A 185 9.08 -29.65 -14.67
C TYR A 185 10.24 -29.71 -13.67
N VAL A 186 10.34 -30.82 -12.95
CA VAL A 186 11.50 -31.15 -12.13
C VAL A 186 12.61 -31.46 -13.13
N PHE A 187 13.60 -30.59 -13.21
CA PHE A 187 14.84 -30.83 -13.93
C PHE A 187 15.59 -31.99 -13.27
N LEU A 188 15.20 -33.23 -13.56
CA LEU A 188 16.00 -34.40 -13.25
C LEU A 188 17.07 -34.52 -14.34
N ARG A 189 18.24 -33.93 -14.10
CA ARG A 189 19.43 -34.18 -14.92
C ARG A 189 19.78 -35.67 -14.82
N LYS A 190 19.37 -36.46 -15.82
CA LYS A 190 19.95 -37.79 -16.06
C LYS A 190 21.33 -37.60 -16.70
N PRO A 191 22.40 -38.23 -16.17
CA PRO A 191 23.71 -38.22 -16.84
C PRO A 191 23.66 -39.06 -18.12
N SER A 192 24.22 -38.53 -19.19
CA SER A 192 24.48 -39.26 -20.44
C SER A 192 25.54 -40.36 -20.22
N PRO A 193 25.45 -41.52 -20.89
CA PRO A 193 26.45 -42.57 -20.75
C PRO A 193 27.69 -42.22 -21.58
N VAL A 194 28.82 -41.98 -20.91
CA VAL A 194 30.12 -41.85 -21.59
C VAL A 194 30.66 -43.24 -21.86
N MET A 195 30.89 -43.52 -23.15
CA MET A 195 31.57 -44.71 -23.65
C MET A 195 32.97 -44.84 -23.03
N ARG A 196 33.26 -46.06 -22.57
CA ARG A 196 34.52 -46.51 -22.00
C ARG A 196 35.58 -46.55 -23.12
N ALA A 197 36.70 -45.88 -22.93
CA ALA A 197 37.95 -46.18 -23.63
C ALA A 197 39.05 -46.48 -22.60
N THR A 198 39.52 -47.71 -22.65
CA THR A 198 40.55 -48.31 -21.80
C THR A 198 41.93 -48.05 -22.40
N LYS A 199 42.90 -47.58 -21.61
CA LYS A 199 44.26 -48.15 -21.50
C LYS A 199 45.18 -47.39 -20.52
N ASN A 200 45.46 -48.09 -19.43
CA ASN A 200 46.76 -48.42 -18.83
C ASN A 200 47.77 -47.34 -18.38
N SER A 201 48.09 -47.44 -17.07
CA SER A 201 49.44 -47.59 -16.49
C SER A 201 50.33 -46.34 -16.36
N LEU A 202 50.56 -45.85 -15.13
CA LEU A 202 51.75 -46.18 -14.31
C LEU A 202 51.67 -45.46 -12.94
N LEU A 203 52.37 -46.04 -11.96
CA LEU A 203 52.48 -45.69 -10.53
C LEU A 203 53.16 -44.32 -10.27
N GLN A 204 52.72 -43.57 -9.26
CA GLN A 204 53.50 -43.24 -8.04
C GLN A 204 52.78 -42.24 -7.11
N ALA A 205 53.24 -42.25 -5.85
CA ALA A 205 52.54 -41.86 -4.64
C ALA A 205 52.72 -40.39 -4.19
N ASP A 206 51.93 -40.07 -3.17
CA ASP A 206 52.11 -39.07 -2.11
C ASP A 206 52.23 -37.58 -2.48
N SER A 207 51.23 -36.79 -2.09
CA SER A 207 51.27 -36.04 -0.82
C SER A 207 50.10 -35.04 -0.73
N ALA A 208 49.83 -34.63 0.49
CA ALA A 208 48.62 -33.96 0.96
C ALA A 208 48.43 -32.50 0.50
N ARG A 209 47.16 -32.06 0.69
CA ARG A 209 46.63 -30.68 0.79
C ARG A 209 46.09 -30.02 -0.49
N GLU A 210 44.76 -30.00 -0.61
CA GLU A 210 43.98 -28.86 -1.11
C GLU A 210 42.68 -28.79 -0.27
N HIS A 211 42.44 -27.71 0.48
CA HIS A 211 41.75 -26.50 0.04
C HIS A 211 40.46 -26.77 -0.75
N VAL A 212 39.35 -26.88 -0.04
CA VAL A 212 38.01 -26.65 -0.61
C VAL A 212 37.39 -25.44 0.08
N HIS A 213 37.32 -24.35 -0.68
CA HIS A 213 36.47 -23.20 -0.43
C HIS A 213 35.00 -23.63 -0.42
N THR A 214 34.35 -23.55 0.74
CA THR A 214 32.88 -23.50 0.83
C THR A 214 32.44 -22.05 0.96
N SER A 215 31.85 -21.50 -0.10
CA SER A 215 31.14 -20.23 -0.06
C SER A 215 29.74 -20.47 0.51
N THR A 216 29.58 -20.31 1.83
CA THR A 216 28.28 -20.33 2.49
C THR A 216 27.72 -18.91 2.63
N HIS A 217 26.46 -18.78 2.20
CA HIS A 217 25.60 -17.60 2.27
C HIS A 217 25.60 -16.95 3.66
N ARG A 218 26.08 -15.71 3.76
CA ARG A 218 25.98 -14.90 4.99
C ARG A 218 24.61 -14.23 5.10
N HIS A 219 23.75 -14.81 5.93
CA HIS A 219 22.71 -14.08 6.65
C HIS A 219 23.38 -13.16 7.68
N ARG A 220 23.14 -11.85 7.59
CA ARG A 220 23.69 -10.87 8.54
C ARG A 220 22.56 -10.32 9.43
N HIS A 221 22.31 -11.03 10.53
CA HIS A 221 21.67 -10.46 11.71
C HIS A 221 22.75 -9.83 12.60
N SER A 222 22.57 -8.58 13.02
CA SER A 222 23.45 -7.89 13.96
C SER A 222 22.61 -7.32 15.09
N ASN A 223 22.43 -8.12 16.15
CA ASN A 223 22.09 -7.63 17.48
C ASN A 223 23.41 -7.59 18.29
N ARG A 224 23.92 -6.39 18.58
CA ARG A 224 25.08 -6.22 19.47
C ARG A 224 24.66 -5.50 20.73
N TRP A 225 24.40 -6.29 21.76
CA TRP A 225 24.34 -5.88 23.15
C TRP A 225 25.68 -5.30 23.58
N LYS A 226 25.65 -4.15 24.27
CA LYS A 226 26.80 -3.59 24.99
C LYS A 226 26.42 -3.59 26.47
N MET A 227 27.09 -4.44 27.24
CA MET A 227 27.13 -4.35 28.70
C MET A 227 27.83 -3.05 29.12
N ARG A 228 27.28 -2.40 30.15
CA ARG A 228 28.04 -1.56 31.08
C ARG A 228 27.59 -1.83 32.51
N GLN A 229 28.60 -1.78 33.37
CA GLN A 229 28.73 -2.26 34.74
C GLN A 229 27.79 -1.62 35.77
N ASP A 230 27.56 -2.42 36.81
CA ASP A 230 27.29 -2.13 38.23
C ASP A 230 26.69 -0.79 38.64
N GLY A 231 25.52 -0.89 39.26
CA GLY A 231 24.96 0.12 40.13
C GLY A 231 24.83 -0.44 41.55
N THR A 232 25.50 0.21 42.49
CA THR A 232 25.11 0.27 43.91
C THR A 232 25.29 1.69 44.39
N ASP A 233 24.17 2.35 44.69
CA ASP A 233 23.80 2.76 46.05
C ASP A 233 23.15 4.16 46.18
N SER A 234 22.07 4.15 46.98
CA SER A 234 21.51 5.16 47.89
C SER A 234 21.30 6.66 47.50
N GLY A 235 20.02 7.02 47.33
CA GLY A 235 19.34 8.04 48.17
C GLY A 235 19.44 9.56 47.85
N PRO A 236 18.50 10.40 48.37
CA PRO A 236 17.95 11.55 47.63
C PRO A 236 18.22 12.93 48.28
N ARG A 237 17.98 14.03 47.53
CA ARG A 237 17.65 15.45 47.94
C ARG A 237 18.02 16.39 46.77
N ARG A 238 17.41 17.55 46.48
CA ARG A 238 16.50 18.46 47.19
C ARG A 238 15.84 19.37 46.13
N ARG A 239 14.60 19.75 46.39
CA ARG A 239 13.89 20.89 45.80
C ARG A 239 14.43 22.17 46.45
N HIS A 240 14.65 23.24 45.69
CA HIS A 240 14.52 24.60 46.20
C HIS A 240 13.94 25.53 45.14
N GLU A 241 13.23 26.50 45.66
CA GLU A 241 12.17 27.30 45.07
C GLU A 241 12.68 28.70 44.70
N SER A 242 12.01 29.31 43.69
CA SER A 242 11.58 30.72 43.60
C SER A 242 12.56 31.87 43.93
N ARG A 243 12.71 32.86 43.01
CA ARG A 243 11.89 34.09 42.85
C ARG A 243 12.69 35.29 42.24
N LEU A 244 11.95 36.13 41.49
CA LEU A 244 12.05 37.60 41.27
C LEU A 244 13.23 38.14 40.42
N VAL A 245 12.97 38.74 39.23
CA VAL A 245 12.47 40.11 38.90
C VAL A 245 13.57 41.17 39.00
N GLU A 246 13.94 41.80 37.87
CA GLU A 246 13.62 43.21 37.51
C GLU A 246 14.53 43.74 36.39
N ALA A 247 13.91 44.47 35.43
CA ALA A 247 14.40 45.65 34.69
C ALA A 247 15.68 45.57 33.82
N SER A 248 15.89 46.37 32.77
CA SER A 248 15.14 47.30 31.92
C SER A 248 16.20 47.96 31.00
N LYS A 249 15.77 48.49 29.85
CA LYS A 249 16.51 49.38 28.90
C LYS A 249 17.57 48.64 28.04
N TYR A 250 17.61 48.78 26.71
CA TYR A 250 17.28 49.89 25.80
C TYR A 250 16.58 49.39 24.53
#